data_AF-X0YST4-F1
#
_entry.id   AF-X0YST4-F1
#
_cell.length_a   1.000
_cell.length_b   1.000
_cell.length_c   1.000
_cell.angle_alpha   90.00
_cell.angle_beta   90.00
_cell.angle_gamma   90.00
#
_symmetry.space_group_name_H-M   'P 1'
#
loop_
_entity.id
_entity.type
_entity.pdbx_description
1 polymer ?
#
loop_
_entity_poly.entity_id
_entity_poly.type
_entity_poly.pdbx_seq_one_letter_code
_entity_poly.pdbx_strand_id
1 'polypeptide(L)'
;NNDPKINGILVQLPLPKGINEAEVLLAIDPAKDVDGFHPINVGKMMVGEKAFLPCTPHGIIQLLLRSGVTIEGAEVVIVGRSNIVGKPLANMLIQKKPNANATVTVCHTRTKDLSSHTKRADIVIAAAGRPNTVTADMVKEGVVVIDVGVNRVEDATKKKGYRLVGDVDFEAVKEKASFITPVPGGVGPMTITMLLYNTVESAKRAAGIEVA
;
A
#
# COMPACT_ATOMS: atom_id res chain seq x y z
N ASN A 1 -13.68 -21.54 -0.82
CA ASN A 1 -13.96 -21.47 -2.27
C ASN A 1 -15.38 -21.89 -2.63
N ASN A 2 -15.77 -23.15 -2.39
CA ASN A 2 -16.99 -23.72 -2.99
C ASN A 2 -18.32 -23.21 -2.42
N ASP A 3 -18.34 -22.49 -1.30
CA ASP A 3 -19.57 -21.91 -0.77
C ASP A 3 -20.01 -20.71 -1.64
N PRO A 4 -21.17 -20.78 -2.34
CA PRO A 4 -21.64 -19.68 -3.19
C PRO A 4 -22.10 -18.45 -2.38
N LYS A 5 -22.36 -18.59 -1.07
CA LYS A 5 -22.70 -17.44 -0.20
C LYS A 5 -21.50 -16.58 0.17
N ILE A 6 -20.29 -17.08 -0.08
CA ILE A 6 -19.04 -16.38 0.22
C ILE A 6 -18.49 -15.76 -1.06
N ASN A 7 -18.47 -14.43 -1.13
CA ASN A 7 -17.93 -13.69 -2.29
C ASN A 7 -16.48 -13.22 -2.08
N GLY A 8 -16.01 -13.11 -0.84
CA GLY A 8 -14.65 -12.67 -0.54
C GLY A 8 -13.98 -13.58 0.48
N ILE A 9 -12.72 -13.90 0.24
CA ILE A 9 -11.85 -14.64 1.14
C ILE A 9 -10.59 -13.80 1.33
N LEU A 10 -10.23 -13.60 2.59
CA LEU A 10 -8.99 -12.97 3.00
C LEU A 10 -8.31 -13.88 4.03
N VAL A 11 -6.98 -13.94 3.96
CA VAL A 11 -6.15 -14.62 4.95
C VAL A 11 -5.27 -13.58 5.61
N GLN A 12 -5.43 -13.40 6.92
CA GLN A 12 -4.64 -12.44 7.68
C GLN A 12 -3.18 -12.88 7.76
N LEU A 13 -2.27 -12.01 7.32
CA LEU A 13 -0.81 -12.20 7.40
C LEU A 13 -0.18 -11.34 8.52
N PRO A 14 1.02 -11.71 9.02
CA PRO A 14 1.76 -12.94 8.70
C PRO A 14 1.12 -14.19 9.32
N LEU A 15 1.37 -15.36 8.72
CA LEU A 15 0.91 -16.62 9.29
C LEU A 15 1.82 -17.09 10.44
N PRO A 16 1.32 -17.98 11.32
CA PRO A 16 2.17 -18.68 12.29
C PRO A 16 3.39 -19.35 11.65
N LYS A 17 4.49 -19.38 12.40
CA LYS A 17 5.75 -19.97 11.94
C LYS A 17 5.54 -21.43 11.52
N GLY A 18 6.02 -21.77 10.33
CA GLY A 18 5.94 -23.13 9.77
C GLY A 18 4.79 -23.35 8.78
N ILE A 19 3.85 -22.39 8.66
CA ILE A 19 2.82 -22.42 7.62
C ILE A 19 3.34 -21.71 6.37
N ASN A 20 3.19 -22.34 5.21
CA ASN A 20 3.60 -21.76 3.93
C ASN A 20 2.54 -20.77 3.42
N GLU A 21 2.82 -19.48 3.57
CA GLU A 21 1.94 -18.40 3.10
C GLU A 21 1.61 -18.51 1.61
N ALA A 22 2.57 -18.94 0.78
CA ALA A 22 2.36 -19.05 -0.67
C ALA A 22 1.35 -20.16 -1.01
N GLU A 23 1.41 -21.30 -0.33
CA GLU A 23 0.44 -22.40 -0.52
C GLU A 23 -0.96 -21.97 -0.08
N VAL A 24 -1.07 -21.26 1.06
CA VAL A 24 -2.35 -20.78 1.56
C VAL A 24 -2.97 -19.77 0.60
N LEU A 25 -2.18 -18.82 0.08
CA LEU A 25 -2.67 -17.84 -0.90
C LEU A 25 -3.07 -18.50 -2.22
N LEU A 26 -2.31 -19.49 -2.71
CA LEU A 26 -2.64 -20.25 -3.93
C LEU A 26 -3.89 -21.13 -3.78
N ALA A 27 -4.26 -21.49 -2.55
CA ALA A 27 -5.47 -22.26 -2.30
C ALA A 27 -6.75 -21.42 -2.41
N ILE A 28 -6.67 -20.09 -2.42
CA ILE A 28 -7.82 -19.20 -2.57
C ILE A 28 -8.24 -19.16 -4.03
N ASP A 29 -9.53 -19.29 -4.34
CA ASP A 29 -10.03 -19.04 -5.69
C ASP A 29 -9.73 -17.58 -6.09
N PRO A 30 -9.01 -17.32 -7.20
CA PRO A 30 -8.69 -15.96 -7.64
C PRO A 30 -9.91 -15.06 -7.81
N ALA A 31 -11.09 -15.63 -8.12
CA ALA A 31 -12.35 -14.89 -8.23
C ALA A 31 -12.92 -14.45 -6.88
N LYS A 32 -12.39 -14.96 -5.76
CA LYS A 32 -12.77 -14.61 -4.39
C LYS A 32 -11.63 -14.01 -3.56
N ASP A 33 -10.44 -13.86 -4.15
CA ASP A 33 -9.27 -13.22 -3.51
C ASP A 33 -9.46 -11.70 -3.45
N VAL A 34 -10.23 -11.24 -2.46
CA VAL A 34 -10.56 -9.82 -2.27
C VAL A 34 -9.42 -9.02 -1.66
N ASP A 35 -8.37 -9.69 -1.16
CA ASP A 35 -7.15 -9.02 -0.70
C ASP A 35 -6.14 -8.77 -1.85
N GLY A 36 -6.33 -9.46 -2.98
CA GLY A 36 -5.58 -9.23 -4.22
C GLY A 36 -4.15 -9.81 -4.22
N PHE A 37 -3.85 -10.76 -3.33
CA PHE A 37 -2.52 -11.34 -3.18
C PHE A 37 -2.33 -12.67 -3.90
N HIS A 38 -3.39 -13.24 -4.47
CA HIS A 38 -3.28 -14.43 -5.29
C HIS A 38 -2.38 -14.13 -6.51
N PRO A 39 -1.36 -14.95 -6.82
CA PRO A 39 -0.42 -14.69 -7.93
C PRO A 39 -1.08 -14.44 -9.28
N ILE A 40 -2.21 -15.09 -9.58
CA ILE A 40 -3.04 -14.80 -10.77
C ILE A 40 -3.52 -13.33 -10.78
N ASN A 41 -4.07 -12.82 -9.68
CA ASN A 41 -4.53 -11.42 -9.61
C ASN A 41 -3.36 -10.43 -9.68
N VAL A 42 -2.24 -10.75 -9.01
CA VAL A 42 -1.02 -9.96 -9.09
C VAL A 42 -0.46 -9.93 -10.51
N GLY A 43 -0.40 -11.07 -11.19
CA GLY A 43 0.07 -11.19 -12.57
C GLY A 43 -0.81 -10.40 -13.54
N LYS A 44 -2.13 -10.55 -13.44
CA LYS A 44 -3.11 -9.77 -14.21
C LYS A 44 -2.93 -8.27 -13.97
N MET A 45 -2.86 -7.84 -12.72
CA MET A 45 -2.63 -6.44 -12.36
C MET A 45 -1.32 -5.91 -12.97
N MET A 46 -0.25 -6.69 -12.92
CA MET A 46 1.06 -6.32 -13.46
C MET A 46 1.00 -6.05 -14.97
N VAL A 47 0.28 -6.89 -15.73
CA VAL A 47 0.11 -6.71 -17.19
C VAL A 47 -1.02 -5.74 -17.55
N GLY A 48 -1.67 -5.11 -16.56
CA GLY A 48 -2.73 -4.13 -16.78
C GLY A 48 -4.13 -4.71 -17.02
N GLU A 49 -4.33 -6.01 -16.79
CA GLU A 49 -5.64 -6.67 -16.88
C GLU A 49 -6.52 -6.42 -15.64
N LYS A 50 -7.83 -6.63 -15.80
CA LYS A 50 -8.80 -6.53 -14.70
C LYS A 50 -8.56 -7.64 -13.67
N ALA A 51 -8.32 -7.25 -12.43
CA ALA A 51 -8.13 -8.14 -11.28
C ALA A 51 -8.53 -7.43 -9.98
N PHE A 52 -8.62 -8.18 -8.88
CA PHE A 52 -8.63 -7.54 -7.56
C PHE A 52 -7.26 -6.92 -7.29
N LEU A 53 -7.28 -5.65 -6.89
CA LEU A 53 -6.06 -4.92 -6.57
C LEU A 53 -5.72 -5.11 -5.08
N PRO A 54 -4.44 -5.27 -4.74
CA PRO A 54 -3.98 -5.24 -3.36
C PRO A 54 -4.53 -4.04 -2.57
N CYS A 55 -5.20 -4.33 -1.45
CA CYS A 55 -6.00 -3.34 -0.73
C CYS A 55 -5.19 -2.11 -0.31
N THR A 56 -4.00 -2.30 0.26
CA THR A 56 -3.15 -1.20 0.73
C THR A 56 -2.62 -0.35 -0.44
N PRO A 57 -1.98 -0.90 -1.48
CA PRO A 57 -1.63 -0.15 -2.68
C PRO A 57 -2.80 0.61 -3.32
N HIS A 58 -3.96 -0.02 -3.44
CA HIS A 58 -5.15 0.64 -3.98
C HIS A 58 -5.59 1.81 -3.08
N GLY A 59 -5.56 1.62 -1.77
CA GLY A 59 -5.90 2.64 -0.79
C GLY A 59 -4.96 3.85 -0.86
N ILE A 60 -3.67 3.63 -1.09
CA ILE A 60 -2.68 4.69 -1.28
C ILE A 60 -2.99 5.52 -2.51
N ILE A 61 -3.29 4.88 -3.65
CA ILE A 61 -3.71 5.60 -4.86
C ILE A 61 -4.98 6.41 -4.59
N GLN A 62 -5.97 5.83 -3.91
CA GLN A 62 -7.20 6.56 -3.57
C GLN A 62 -6.95 7.77 -2.66
N LEU A 63 -6.02 7.68 -1.70
CA LEU A 63 -5.64 8.83 -0.87
C LEU A 63 -5.07 9.96 -1.74
N LEU A 64 -4.10 9.65 -2.59
CA LEU A 64 -3.48 10.63 -3.48
C LEU A 64 -4.52 11.33 -4.36
N LEU A 65 -5.38 10.56 -5.04
CA LEU A 65 -6.42 11.10 -5.92
C LEU A 65 -7.44 11.96 -5.16
N ARG A 66 -7.90 11.50 -4.00
CA ARG A 66 -8.92 12.22 -3.22
C ARG A 66 -8.36 13.46 -2.52
N SER A 67 -7.05 13.53 -2.35
CA SER A 67 -6.34 14.72 -1.90
C SER A 67 -5.97 15.68 -3.03
N GLY A 68 -6.33 15.37 -4.29
CA GLY A 68 -6.00 16.22 -5.44
C GLY A 68 -4.53 16.15 -5.88
N VAL A 69 -3.78 15.13 -5.43
CA VAL A 69 -2.39 14.93 -5.83
C VAL A 69 -2.34 14.35 -7.24
N THR A 70 -1.58 15.01 -8.12
CA THR A 70 -1.35 14.53 -9.48
C THR A 70 -0.27 13.45 -9.50
N ILE A 71 -0.62 12.25 -9.94
CA ILE A 71 0.30 11.09 -10.04
C ILE A 71 0.99 11.06 -11.42
N GLU A 72 0.29 11.50 -12.46
CA GLU A 72 0.78 11.45 -13.84
C GLU A 72 2.04 12.31 -14.00
N GLY A 73 3.12 11.69 -14.49
CA GLY A 73 4.43 12.32 -14.65
C GLY A 73 5.23 12.54 -13.37
N ALA A 74 4.68 12.25 -12.19
CA ALA A 74 5.37 12.47 -10.91
C ALA A 74 6.53 11.48 -10.71
N GLU A 75 7.61 11.92 -10.06
CA GLU A 75 8.66 11.05 -9.52
C GLU A 75 8.20 10.47 -8.18
N VAL A 76 7.86 9.18 -8.17
CA VAL A 76 7.44 8.46 -6.97
C VAL A 76 8.58 7.57 -6.45
N VAL A 77 8.95 7.75 -5.19
CA VAL A 77 9.92 6.89 -4.51
C VAL A 77 9.22 6.05 -3.46
N ILE A 78 9.28 4.73 -3.64
CA ILE A 78 8.72 3.76 -2.70
C ILE A 78 9.86 3.19 -1.88
N VAL A 79 9.83 3.41 -0.56
CA VAL A 79 10.80 2.86 0.39
C VAL A 79 10.23 1.57 0.96
N GLY A 80 10.50 0.46 0.28
CA GLY A 80 9.96 -0.85 0.63
C GLY A 80 9.61 -1.67 -0.60
N ARG A 81 9.91 -2.98 -0.58
CA ARG A 81 9.68 -3.89 -1.72
C ARG A 81 8.96 -5.18 -1.31
N SER A 82 8.08 -5.09 -0.31
CA SER A 82 7.26 -6.23 0.11
C SER A 82 6.32 -6.67 -1.02
N ASN A 83 5.89 -7.93 -0.98
CA ASN A 83 4.91 -8.47 -1.94
C ASN A 83 3.50 -7.88 -1.72
N ILE A 84 3.24 -7.31 -0.54
CA ILE A 84 1.91 -6.82 -0.15
C ILE A 84 1.71 -5.32 -0.36
N VAL A 85 2.79 -4.53 -0.46
CA VAL A 85 2.70 -3.07 -0.63
C VAL A 85 3.63 -2.60 -1.75
N GLY A 86 4.94 -2.69 -1.56
CA GLY A 86 5.90 -1.95 -2.38
C GLY A 86 5.90 -2.39 -3.86
N LYS A 87 6.04 -3.70 -4.11
CA LYS A 87 6.03 -4.25 -5.47
C LYS A 87 4.70 -4.03 -6.20
N PRO A 88 3.52 -4.35 -5.61
CA PRO A 88 2.27 -4.10 -6.30
C PRO A 88 2.01 -2.62 -6.55
N LEU A 89 2.29 -1.74 -5.58
CA LEU A 89 2.12 -0.30 -5.77
C LEU A 89 2.98 0.23 -6.91
N ALA A 90 4.24 -0.21 -7.00
CA ALA A 90 5.11 0.18 -8.12
C ALA A 90 4.49 -0.21 -9.47
N ASN A 91 4.04 -1.45 -9.61
CA ASN A 91 3.41 -1.95 -10.84
C ASN A 91 2.10 -1.23 -11.17
N MET A 92 1.35 -0.77 -10.17
CA MET A 92 0.11 -0.02 -10.38
C MET A 92 0.38 1.41 -10.86
N LEU A 93 1.43 2.06 -10.34
CA LEU A 93 1.77 3.45 -10.64
C LEU A 93 2.45 3.65 -12.01
N ILE A 94 3.17 2.65 -12.51
CA ILE A 94 3.83 2.71 -13.84
C ILE A 94 2.88 2.44 -15.02
N GLN A 95 1.63 2.05 -14.75
CA GLN A 95 0.68 1.68 -15.80
C GLN A 95 0.41 2.86 -16.74
N LYS A 96 0.27 2.56 -18.05
CA LYS A 96 -0.12 3.55 -19.07
C LYS A 96 -1.61 3.87 -19.03
N LYS A 97 -2.08 4.54 -17.97
CA LYS A 97 -3.50 4.86 -17.74
C LYS A 97 -3.70 6.08 -16.83
N PRO A 98 -4.90 6.71 -16.84
CA PRO A 98 -5.24 7.75 -15.88
C PRO A 98 -5.02 7.29 -14.44
N ASN A 99 -4.68 8.23 -13.55
CA ASN A 99 -4.40 7.95 -12.14
C ASN A 99 -3.17 7.05 -11.90
N ALA A 100 -2.30 6.91 -12.91
CA ALA A 100 -1.02 6.21 -12.89
C ALA A 100 0.00 7.04 -13.70
N ASN A 101 0.78 6.45 -14.60
CA ASN A 101 1.81 7.14 -15.42
C ASN A 101 2.92 7.83 -14.61
N ALA A 102 3.31 7.30 -13.46
CA ALA A 102 4.42 7.85 -12.66
C ALA A 102 5.79 7.29 -13.10
N THR A 103 6.85 8.06 -12.88
CA THR A 103 8.22 7.52 -12.85
C THR A 103 8.48 6.96 -11.46
N VAL A 104 8.74 5.65 -11.35
CA VAL A 104 8.80 4.98 -10.04
C VAL A 104 10.20 4.45 -9.74
N THR A 105 10.72 4.79 -8.56
CA THR A 105 11.94 4.20 -7.99
C THR A 105 11.61 3.40 -6.74
N VAL A 106 11.98 2.12 -6.71
CA VAL A 106 11.78 1.25 -5.53
C VAL A 106 13.09 1.12 -4.75
N CYS A 107 13.13 1.71 -3.55
CA CYS A 107 14.23 1.60 -2.61
C CYS A 107 14.02 0.46 -1.61
N HIS A 108 15.11 -0.04 -1.04
CA HIS A 108 15.09 -1.16 -0.09
C HIS A 108 16.35 -1.18 0.79
N THR A 109 16.45 -2.18 1.66
CA THR A 109 17.57 -2.39 2.61
C THR A 109 18.97 -2.53 2.01
N ARG A 110 19.11 -2.51 0.67
CA ARG A 110 20.39 -2.57 -0.06
C ARG A 110 20.59 -1.37 -1.00
N THR A 111 19.68 -0.40 -0.97
CA THR A 111 19.87 0.90 -1.61
C THR A 111 21.02 1.61 -0.91
N LYS A 112 22.04 2.03 -1.66
CA LYS A 112 23.27 2.61 -1.10
C LYS A 112 23.03 4.00 -0.50
N ASP A 113 22.30 4.84 -1.21
CA ASP A 113 22.00 6.21 -0.81
C ASP A 113 20.49 6.46 -0.92
N LEU A 114 19.76 6.08 0.12
CA LEU A 114 18.31 6.27 0.18
C LEU A 114 17.93 7.75 0.04
N SER A 115 18.70 8.64 0.67
CA SER A 115 18.43 10.09 0.71
C SER A 115 18.48 10.70 -0.69
N SER A 116 19.47 10.32 -1.51
CA SER A 116 19.57 10.81 -2.91
C SER A 116 18.32 10.51 -3.73
N HIS A 117 17.66 9.37 -3.47
CA HIS A 117 16.43 9.00 -4.15
C HIS A 117 15.22 9.74 -3.57
N THR A 118 15.02 9.72 -2.25
CA THR A 118 13.85 10.37 -1.63
C THR A 118 13.85 11.88 -1.81
N LYS A 119 15.03 12.52 -1.90
CA LYS A 119 15.16 13.97 -1.99
C LYS A 119 14.75 14.56 -3.34
N ARG A 120 14.72 13.75 -4.40
CA ARG A 120 14.22 14.16 -5.73
C ARG A 120 12.73 13.87 -5.92
N ALA A 121 12.13 13.02 -5.08
CA ALA A 121 10.77 12.55 -5.24
C ALA A 121 9.73 13.68 -5.09
N ASP A 122 8.70 13.67 -5.93
CA ASP A 122 7.47 14.43 -5.71
C ASP A 122 6.59 13.75 -4.66
N ILE A 123 6.58 12.41 -4.69
CA ILE A 123 5.81 11.57 -3.78
C ILE A 123 6.74 10.53 -3.14
N VAL A 124 6.77 10.47 -1.82
CA VAL A 124 7.47 9.43 -1.05
C VAL A 124 6.45 8.49 -0.40
N ILE A 125 6.58 7.19 -0.66
CA ILE A 125 5.78 6.16 0.00
C ILE A 125 6.70 5.39 0.96
N ALA A 126 6.52 5.57 2.27
CA ALA A 126 7.30 4.88 3.29
C ALA A 126 6.60 3.58 3.71
N ALA A 127 7.17 2.43 3.35
CA ALA A 127 6.65 1.09 3.62
C ALA A 127 7.78 0.14 4.02
N ALA A 128 8.68 0.63 4.88
CA ALA A 128 9.88 -0.04 5.34
C ALA A 128 9.62 -0.95 6.56
N GLY A 129 8.59 -0.67 7.36
CA GLY A 129 8.31 -1.36 8.61
C GLY A 129 9.36 -1.09 9.69
N ARG A 130 9.88 0.14 9.72
CA ARG A 130 10.86 0.60 10.71
C ARG A 130 10.65 2.09 11.00
N PRO A 131 10.47 2.48 12.28
CA PRO A 131 10.33 3.88 12.65
C PRO A 131 11.48 4.76 12.20
N ASN A 132 11.18 6.01 11.84
CA ASN A 132 12.15 7.04 11.49
C ASN A 132 13.10 6.64 10.35
N THR A 133 12.61 5.87 9.37
CA THR A 133 13.36 5.52 8.15
C THR A 133 13.47 6.70 7.19
N VAL A 134 12.44 7.56 7.13
CA VAL A 134 12.44 8.78 6.32
C VAL A 134 12.44 9.99 7.25
N THR A 135 13.46 10.84 7.15
CA THR A 135 13.65 12.03 7.98
C THR A 135 13.58 13.31 7.15
N ALA A 136 13.47 14.46 7.82
CA ALA A 136 13.28 15.75 7.16
C ALA A 136 14.41 16.14 6.20
N ASP A 137 15.67 15.77 6.45
CA ASP A 137 16.82 16.08 5.58
C ASP A 137 16.83 15.27 4.27
N MET A 138 16.07 14.17 4.24
CA MET A 138 15.96 13.23 3.12
C MET A 138 14.87 13.60 2.11
N VAL A 139 14.07 14.63 2.38
CA VAL A 139 12.97 15.06 1.51
C VAL A 139 13.10 16.51 1.08
N LYS A 140 12.51 16.86 -0.06
CA LYS A 140 12.42 18.24 -0.56
C LYS A 140 11.20 18.97 -0.01
N GLU A 141 11.22 20.29 -0.13
CA GLU A 141 10.07 21.14 0.16
C GLU A 141 8.91 20.83 -0.81
N GLY A 142 7.67 20.84 -0.29
CA GLY A 142 6.45 20.56 -1.06
C GLY A 142 6.21 19.08 -1.38
N VAL A 143 7.01 18.16 -0.83
CA VAL A 143 6.86 16.71 -1.05
C VAL A 143 5.50 16.19 -0.56
N VAL A 144 4.93 15.19 -1.23
CA VAL A 144 3.80 14.41 -0.72
C VAL A 144 4.33 13.15 -0.04
N VAL A 145 3.89 12.86 1.18
CA VAL A 145 4.36 11.70 1.94
C VAL A 145 3.21 10.80 2.37
N ILE A 146 3.28 9.53 1.97
CA ILE A 146 2.39 8.49 2.45
C ILE A 146 3.17 7.53 3.35
N ASP A 147 2.84 7.54 4.63
CA ASP A 147 3.39 6.65 5.65
C ASP A 147 2.49 5.43 5.83
N VAL A 148 2.98 4.29 5.34
CA VAL A 148 2.31 2.98 5.41
C VAL A 148 2.74 2.22 6.66
N GLY A 149 3.82 2.62 7.32
CA GLY A 149 4.39 1.95 8.48
C GLY A 149 3.41 1.91 9.64
N VAL A 150 3.36 0.76 10.34
CA VAL A 150 2.63 0.64 11.61
C VAL A 150 3.52 -0.11 12.58
N ASN A 151 4.27 0.66 13.35
CA ASN A 151 5.26 0.15 14.29
C ASN A 151 4.77 0.37 15.72
N ARG A 152 4.95 -0.63 16.59
CA ARG A 152 4.68 -0.49 18.03
C ARG A 152 5.94 -0.02 18.73
N VAL A 153 5.85 1.09 19.44
CA VAL A 153 6.93 1.62 20.28
C VAL A 153 6.42 1.70 21.71
N GLU A 154 7.19 1.17 22.66
CA GLU A 154 6.86 1.19 24.08
C GLU A 154 6.59 2.62 24.55
N ASP A 155 5.51 2.79 25.30
CA ASP A 155 5.05 4.07 25.83
C ASP A 155 4.22 3.81 27.09
N ALA A 156 4.88 3.97 28.24
CA ALA A 156 4.27 3.76 29.55
C ALA A 156 3.13 4.76 29.85
N THR A 157 3.03 5.86 29.11
CA THR A 157 1.94 6.84 29.27
C THR A 157 0.63 6.37 28.62
N LYS A 158 0.68 5.35 27.75
CA LYS A 158 -0.50 4.80 27.07
C LYS A 158 -1.04 3.59 27.82
N LYS A 159 -2.37 3.47 27.88
CA LYS A 159 -3.07 2.32 28.50
C LYS A 159 -2.62 0.95 27.98
N LYS A 160 -2.19 0.87 26.72
CA LYS A 160 -1.73 -0.37 26.07
C LYS A 160 -0.23 -0.66 26.30
N GLY A 161 0.51 0.24 26.95
CA GLY A 161 1.97 0.15 27.13
C GLY A 161 2.78 0.47 25.88
N TYR A 162 2.12 0.86 24.78
CA TYR A 162 2.76 1.25 23.52
C TYR A 162 1.94 2.29 22.76
N ARG A 163 2.61 3.03 21.89
CA ARG A 163 2.01 3.88 20.84
C ARG A 163 2.33 3.31 19.46
N LEU A 164 1.48 3.65 18.49
CA LEU A 164 1.74 3.35 17.08
C LEU A 164 2.46 4.54 16.45
N VAL A 165 3.52 4.26 15.70
CA VAL A 165 4.26 5.24 14.91
C VAL A 165 4.49 4.70 13.52
N GLY A 166 4.62 5.59 12.55
CA GLY A 166 4.90 5.23 11.17
C GLY A 166 6.39 5.00 10.91
N ASP A 167 6.74 4.93 9.64
CA ASP A 167 8.11 4.83 9.16
C ASP A 167 8.77 6.20 8.96
N VAL A 168 8.00 7.29 9.03
CA VAL A 168 8.44 8.67 8.82
C VAL A 168 8.59 9.40 10.16
N ASP A 169 9.60 10.26 10.28
CA ASP A 169 9.67 11.27 11.33
C ASP A 169 8.60 12.36 11.08
N PHE A 170 7.37 12.06 11.49
CA PHE A 170 6.18 12.82 11.10
C PHE A 170 6.28 14.31 11.45
N GLU A 171 6.70 14.65 12.67
CA GLU A 171 6.73 16.05 13.12
C GLU A 171 7.72 16.88 12.30
N ALA A 172 8.93 16.36 12.05
CA ALA A 172 9.93 17.10 11.28
C ALA A 172 9.62 17.16 9.78
N VAL A 173 9.06 16.08 9.21
CA VAL A 173 8.75 16.01 7.78
C VAL A 173 7.49 16.81 7.43
N LYS A 174 6.52 16.90 8.34
CA LYS A 174 5.29 17.69 8.16
C LYS A 174 5.59 19.15 7.85
N GLU A 175 6.65 19.72 8.42
CA GLU A 175 7.04 21.12 8.18
C GLU A 175 7.51 21.38 6.74
N LYS A 176 7.82 20.34 5.95
CA LYS A 176 8.24 20.43 4.54
C LYS A 176 7.22 19.89 3.55
N ALA A 177 6.31 19.02 4.01
CA ALA A 177 5.42 18.27 3.16
C ALA A 177 4.20 19.10 2.78
N SER A 178 3.79 19.06 1.51
CA SER A 178 2.51 19.65 1.07
C SER A 178 1.33 18.79 1.54
N PHE A 179 1.53 17.48 1.61
CA PHE A 179 0.61 16.51 2.22
C PHE A 179 1.40 15.42 2.95
N ILE A 180 0.92 15.01 4.12
CA ILE A 180 1.49 13.89 4.87
C ILE A 180 0.39 13.09 5.58
N THR A 181 0.44 11.75 5.49
CA THR A 181 -0.50 10.90 6.23
C THR A 181 -0.03 10.65 7.65
N PRO A 182 -0.89 10.79 8.67
CA PRO A 182 -0.54 10.45 10.04
C PRO A 182 -0.54 8.93 10.28
N VAL A 183 0.21 8.50 11.30
CA VAL A 183 0.11 7.15 11.85
C VAL A 183 -0.15 7.24 13.36
N PRO A 184 -1.28 6.69 13.85
CA PRO A 184 -2.38 6.05 13.12
C PRO A 184 -3.28 7.06 12.37
N GLY A 185 -4.17 6.56 11.52
CA GLY A 185 -5.24 7.36 10.89
C GLY A 185 -5.07 7.64 9.39
N GLY A 186 -3.90 7.33 8.82
CA GLY A 186 -3.62 7.44 7.38
C GLY A 186 -4.06 6.23 6.56
N VAL A 187 -3.10 5.35 6.23
CA VAL A 187 -3.31 4.26 5.26
C VAL A 187 -4.19 3.12 5.79
N GLY A 188 -4.12 2.80 7.09
CA GLY A 188 -4.84 1.66 7.68
C GLY A 188 -6.35 1.62 7.40
N PRO A 189 -7.11 2.71 7.65
CA PRO A 189 -8.54 2.78 7.29
C PRO A 189 -8.83 2.55 5.80
N MET A 190 -7.92 2.96 4.92
CA MET A 190 -8.06 2.78 3.48
C MET A 190 -7.85 1.32 3.06
N THR A 191 -6.95 0.58 3.71
CA THR A 191 -6.81 -0.87 3.50
C THR A 191 -8.13 -1.59 3.74
N ILE A 192 -8.82 -1.29 4.85
CA ILE A 192 -10.12 -1.90 5.17
C ILE A 192 -11.18 -1.47 4.15
N THR A 193 -11.19 -0.19 3.78
CA THR A 193 -12.15 0.33 2.79
C THR A 193 -11.97 -0.35 1.43
N MET A 194 -10.74 -0.59 0.99
CA MET A 194 -10.47 -1.26 -0.29
C MET A 194 -10.75 -2.76 -0.25
N LEU A 195 -10.62 -3.41 0.90
CA LEU A 195 -11.09 -4.78 1.10
C LEU A 195 -12.61 -4.87 0.89
N LEU A 196 -13.36 -3.96 1.50
CA LEU A 196 -14.82 -3.90 1.33
C LEU A 196 -15.19 -3.57 -0.11
N TYR A 197 -14.48 -2.65 -0.75
CA TYR A 197 -14.64 -2.33 -2.17
C TYR A 197 -14.47 -3.60 -3.03
N ASN A 198 -13.35 -4.31 -2.91
CA ASN A 198 -13.12 -5.55 -3.65
C ASN A 198 -14.20 -6.61 -3.36
N THR A 199 -14.66 -6.70 -2.11
CA THR A 199 -15.72 -7.64 -1.71
C THR A 199 -17.05 -7.33 -2.38
N VAL A 200 -17.44 -6.05 -2.44
CA VAL A 200 -18.65 -5.61 -3.15
C VAL A 200 -18.53 -5.90 -4.65
N GLU A 201 -17.37 -5.65 -5.24
CA GLU A 201 -17.12 -5.92 -6.66
C GLU A 201 -17.20 -7.43 -6.95
N SER A 202 -16.69 -8.27 -6.05
CA SER A 202 -16.84 -9.72 -6.14
C SER A 202 -18.31 -10.16 -6.05
N ALA A 203 -19.06 -9.60 -5.10
CA ALA A 203 -20.48 -9.90 -4.93
C ALA A 203 -21.32 -9.51 -6.16
N LYS A 204 -21.04 -8.35 -6.76
CA LYS A 204 -21.68 -7.93 -8.03
C LYS A 204 -21.42 -8.92 -9.14
N ARG A 205 -20.17 -9.36 -9.34
CA ARG A 205 -19.82 -10.36 -10.37
C ARG A 205 -20.57 -11.68 -10.15
N ALA A 206 -20.63 -12.14 -8.90
CA ALA A 206 -21.36 -13.36 -8.55
C ALA A 206 -22.87 -13.25 -8.79
N ALA A 207 -23.43 -12.04 -8.67
CA ALA A 207 -24.83 -11.74 -8.95
C ALA A 207 -25.11 -11.41 -10.43
N GLY A 208 -24.09 -11.45 -11.31
CA GLY A 208 -24.24 -11.08 -12.72
C GLY A 208 -24.48 -9.58 -12.98
N ILE A 209 -24.17 -8.72 -12.00
CA ILE A 209 -24.27 -7.27 -12.13
C ILE A 209 -23.00 -6.75 -12.81
N GLU A 210 -23.18 -5.92 -13.84
CA GLU A 210 -22.05 -5.34 -14.56
C GLU A 210 -21.20 -4.48 -13.63
N VAL A 211 -19.89 -4.68 -13.73
CA VAL A 211 -18.90 -4.06 -12.85
C VAL A 211 -18.04 -3.15 -13.71
N ALA A 212 -18.06 -1.85 -13.38
CA ALA A 212 -17.26 -0.82 -14.06
C ALA A 212 -15.75 -1.11 -14.01
#